data_AF-A0A1C5XMS2-F1
#
_entry.id   AF-A0A1C5XMS2-F1
#
_cell.length_a   1.000
_cell.length_b   1.000
_cell.length_c   1.000
_cell.angle_alpha   90.00
_cell.angle_beta   90.00
_cell.angle_gamma   90.00
#
_symmetry.space_group_name_H-M   'P 1'
#
loop_
_entity.id
_entity.type
_entity.pdbx_description
1 polymer ?
#
loop_
_entity_poly.entity_id
_entity_poly.type
_entity_poly.pdbx_seq_one_letter_code
_entity_poly.pdbx_strand_id
1 'polypeptide(L)'
;MTIRECYGELRLDFDAVLSRLVNEKLVQKFALKFLDDPSFQNLKDALDSKDVETAFRAAHTLKGVCLNLGFDNLYPSSKDLTELLRAGSMDGYEDLFAEVEKEYNRTCEALRKVA
;
A
#
# COMPACT_ATOMS: atom_id res chain seq x y z
N MET A 1 4.21 14.21 -14.80
CA MET A 1 4.59 14.51 -13.40
C MET A 1 5.86 13.74 -13.07
N THR A 2 6.77 14.29 -12.28
CA THR A 2 7.96 13.57 -11.78
C THR A 2 7.60 12.70 -10.58
N ILE A 3 8.44 11.72 -10.24
CA ILE A 3 8.21 10.90 -9.04
C ILE A 3 8.24 11.74 -7.75
N ARG A 4 9.06 12.78 -7.68
CA ARG A 4 9.12 13.69 -6.52
C ARG A 4 7.83 14.49 -6.37
N GLU A 5 7.31 15.03 -7.46
CA GLU A 5 6.00 15.72 -7.48
C GLU A 5 4.86 14.77 -7.05
N CYS A 6 4.91 13.50 -7.46
CA CYS A 6 3.96 12.46 -7.03
C CYS A 6 3.92 12.29 -5.51
N TYR A 7 5.09 12.13 -4.88
CA TYR A 7 5.19 12.02 -3.42
C TYR A 7 4.70 13.31 -2.74
N GLY A 8 4.98 14.48 -3.33
CA GLY A 8 4.47 15.77 -2.87
C GLY A 8 2.93 15.86 -2.90
N GLU A 9 2.28 15.43 -3.97
CA GLU A 9 0.81 15.40 -4.10
C GLU A 9 0.16 14.53 -3.01
N LEU A 10 0.80 13.41 -2.67
CA LEU A 10 0.38 12.49 -1.62
C LEU A 10 0.79 12.95 -0.20
N ARG A 11 1.56 14.04 -0.08
CA ARG A 11 2.15 14.56 1.17
C ARG A 11 3.08 13.55 1.87
N LEU A 12 3.90 12.86 1.09
CA LEU A 12 4.82 11.82 1.54
C LEU A 12 6.27 12.31 1.64
N ASP A 13 7.05 11.69 2.52
CA ASP A 13 8.47 12.01 2.70
C ASP A 13 9.33 11.30 1.63
N PHE A 14 9.50 11.98 0.49
CA PHE A 14 10.35 11.48 -0.59
C PHE A 14 11.82 11.33 -0.17
N ASP A 15 12.34 12.23 0.66
CA ASP A 15 13.77 12.24 1.01
C ASP A 15 14.11 11.08 1.96
N ALA A 16 13.19 10.70 2.85
CA ALA A 16 13.32 9.48 3.64
C ALA A 16 13.39 8.23 2.76
N VAL A 17 12.57 8.14 1.70
CA VAL A 17 12.60 7.01 0.76
C VAL A 17 13.87 7.02 -0.10
N LEU A 18 14.26 8.20 -0.58
CA LEU A 18 15.47 8.41 -1.36
C LEU A 18 16.72 7.98 -0.59
N SER A 19 16.79 8.26 0.71
CA SER A 19 17.91 7.85 1.57
C SER A 19 18.09 6.33 1.62
N ARG A 20 16.99 5.55 1.49
CA ARG A 20 16.99 4.08 1.49
C ARG A 20 17.27 3.50 0.10
N LEU A 21 16.68 4.10 -0.94
CA LEU A 21 16.76 3.62 -2.33
C LEU A 21 17.88 4.28 -3.15
N VAL A 22 18.73 5.09 -2.52
CA VAL A 22 19.98 5.71 -2.99
C VAL A 22 19.93 6.63 -4.21
N ASN A 23 18.91 6.56 -5.06
CA ASN A 23 18.68 7.51 -6.16
C ASN A 23 17.22 7.53 -6.64
N GLU A 24 16.82 8.62 -7.30
CA GLU A 24 15.43 8.82 -7.75
C GLU A 24 14.97 7.81 -8.80
N LYS A 25 15.88 7.27 -9.63
CA LYS A 25 15.55 6.24 -10.64
C LYS A 25 15.07 4.95 -9.98
N LEU A 26 15.68 4.56 -8.86
CA LEU A 26 15.26 3.40 -8.08
C LEU A 26 13.94 3.65 -7.36
N VAL A 27 13.74 4.85 -6.78
CA VAL A 27 12.44 5.23 -6.19
C VAL A 27 11.34 5.12 -7.24
N GLN A 28 11.51 5.75 -8.41
CA GLN A 28 10.52 5.68 -9.48
C GLN A 28 10.27 4.25 -9.95
N LYS A 29 11.34 3.46 -10.16
CA LYS A 29 11.20 2.06 -10.60
C LYS A 29 10.34 1.24 -9.64
N PHE A 30 10.61 1.32 -8.34
CA PHE A 30 9.88 0.52 -7.36
C PHE A 30 8.50 1.07 -7.04
N ALA A 31 8.34 2.40 -7.03
CA ALA A 31 7.02 3.03 -6.88
C ALA A 31 6.11 2.70 -8.06
N LEU A 32 6.59 2.70 -9.31
CA LEU A 32 5.77 2.30 -10.46
C LEU A 32 5.45 0.81 -10.48
N LYS A 33 6.35 -0.05 -9.98
CA LYS A 33 6.07 -1.49 -9.79
C LYS A 33 4.92 -1.76 -8.82
N PHE A 34 4.57 -0.81 -7.95
CA PHE A 34 3.41 -0.94 -7.07
C PHE A 34 2.09 -1.10 -7.85
N LEU A 35 1.99 -0.52 -9.05
CA LEU A 35 0.81 -0.65 -9.91
C LEU A 35 0.58 -2.09 -10.37
N ASP A 36 1.63 -2.90 -10.40
CA ASP A 36 1.60 -4.31 -10.78
C ASP A 36 1.65 -5.25 -9.56
N ASP A 37 1.64 -4.71 -8.34
CA ASP A 37 1.72 -5.50 -7.12
C ASP A 37 0.37 -6.19 -6.83
N PRO A 38 0.33 -7.52 -6.67
CA PRO A 38 -0.92 -8.26 -6.53
C PRO A 38 -1.49 -8.22 -5.11
N SER A 39 -0.78 -7.66 -4.12
CA SER A 39 -1.16 -7.79 -2.71
C SER A 39 -2.51 -7.18 -2.39
N PHE A 40 -2.87 -6.07 -3.03
CA PHE A 40 -4.20 -5.45 -2.85
C PHE A 40 -5.32 -6.31 -3.43
N GLN A 41 -5.16 -6.83 -4.65
CA GLN A 41 -6.18 -7.69 -5.25
C GLN A 41 -6.33 -9.00 -4.48
N ASN A 42 -5.22 -9.62 -4.08
CA ASN A 42 -5.22 -10.83 -3.26
C ASN A 42 -5.90 -10.59 -1.90
N LEU A 43 -5.72 -9.40 -1.31
CA LEU A 43 -6.41 -9.01 -0.08
C LEU A 43 -7.92 -8.95 -0.31
N LYS A 44 -8.36 -8.24 -1.34
CA LYS A 44 -9.78 -8.12 -1.70
C LYS A 44 -10.43 -9.49 -1.93
N ASP A 45 -9.81 -10.33 -2.75
CA ASP A 45 -10.32 -11.66 -3.08
C ASP A 45 -10.39 -12.58 -1.85
N ALA A 46 -9.41 -12.47 -0.94
CA ALA A 46 -9.39 -13.24 0.30
C ALA A 46 -10.45 -12.77 1.30
N LEU A 47 -10.71 -11.46 1.38
CA LEU A 47 -11.80 -10.92 2.19
C LEU A 47 -13.17 -11.37 1.66
N ASP A 48 -13.38 -11.29 0.34
CA ASP A 48 -14.63 -11.72 -0.33
C ASP A 48 -14.89 -13.23 -0.15
N SER A 49 -13.84 -14.05 -0.20
CA SER A 49 -13.92 -15.50 0.03
C SER A 49 -13.91 -15.92 1.50
N LYS A 50 -13.81 -14.97 2.44
CA LYS A 50 -13.70 -15.20 3.89
C LYS A 50 -12.52 -16.09 4.28
N ASP A 51 -11.43 -16.03 3.53
CA ASP A 51 -10.16 -16.71 3.82
C ASP A 51 -9.26 -15.79 4.65
N VAL A 52 -9.43 -15.84 5.98
CA VAL A 52 -8.69 -14.98 6.93
C VAL A 52 -7.18 -15.20 6.87
N GLU A 53 -6.71 -16.42 6.59
CA GLU A 53 -5.28 -16.73 6.53
C GLU A 53 -4.64 -16.06 5.30
N THR A 54 -5.29 -16.18 4.15
CA THR A 54 -4.82 -15.53 2.92
C THR A 54 -4.98 -14.01 3.01
N ALA A 55 -6.07 -13.50 3.60
CA ALA A 55 -6.27 -12.07 3.81
C ALA A 55 -5.16 -11.49 4.69
N PHE A 56 -4.81 -12.16 5.79
CA PHE A 56 -3.70 -11.74 6.65
C PHE A 56 -2.37 -11.68 5.88
N ARG A 57 -2.03 -12.72 5.09
CA ARG A 57 -0.80 -12.73 4.28
C ARG A 57 -0.76 -11.61 3.25
N ALA A 58 -1.87 -11.35 2.57
CA ALA A 58 -1.99 -10.31 1.57
C ALA A 58 -1.87 -8.91 2.20
N ALA A 59 -2.60 -8.65 3.28
CA ALA A 59 -2.51 -7.41 4.05
C ALA A 59 -1.08 -7.17 4.58
N HIS A 60 -0.44 -8.22 5.10
CA HIS A 60 0.94 -8.14 5.60
C HIS A 60 1.93 -7.77 4.49
N THR A 61 1.75 -8.34 3.30
CA THR A 61 2.56 -8.02 2.12
C THR A 61 2.36 -6.56 1.71
N LEU A 62 1.10 -6.13 1.57
CA LEU A 62 0.75 -4.75 1.22
C LEU A 62 1.36 -3.75 2.22
N LYS A 63 1.23 -4.01 3.52
CA LYS A 63 1.84 -3.22 4.60
C LYS A 63 3.36 -3.09 4.43
N GLY A 64 4.04 -4.20 4.13
CA GLY A 64 5.49 -4.21 3.92
C GLY A 64 5.91 -3.39 2.69
N VAL A 65 5.15 -3.47 1.61
CA VAL A 65 5.38 -2.66 0.40
C VAL A 65 5.20 -1.17 0.71
N CYS A 66 4.10 -0.80 1.39
CA CYS A 66 3.84 0.59 1.78
C CYS A 66 4.95 1.16 2.67
N LEU A 67 5.43 0.39 3.65
CA LEU A 67 6.53 0.79 4.52
C LEU A 67 7.82 1.05 3.74
N ASN A 68 8.19 0.14 2.85
CA ASN A 68 9.42 0.27 2.06
C ASN A 68 9.39 1.47 1.12
N LEU A 69 8.24 1.71 0.50
CA LEU A 69 8.02 2.80 -0.45
C LEU A 69 7.66 4.14 0.20
N GLY A 70 7.48 4.19 1.53
CA GLY A 70 7.12 5.42 2.24
C GLY A 70 5.72 5.93 1.87
N PHE A 71 4.79 5.02 1.58
CA PHE A 71 3.37 5.34 1.38
C PHE A 71 2.68 5.52 2.73
N ASP A 72 3.09 6.53 3.49
CA ASP A 72 2.59 6.84 4.83
C ASP A 72 1.10 7.19 4.88
N ASN A 73 0.49 7.47 3.72
CA ASN A 73 -0.95 7.61 3.58
C ASN A 73 -1.68 6.25 3.64
N LEU A 74 -1.07 5.17 3.13
CA LEU A 74 -1.65 3.82 3.03
C LEU A 74 -1.11 2.85 4.11
N TYR A 75 0.08 3.11 4.63
CA TYR A 75 0.72 2.28 5.64
C TYR A 75 -0.13 2.11 6.93
N PRO A 76 -0.74 3.16 7.51
CA PRO A 76 -1.50 3.02 8.75
C PRO A 76 -2.69 2.07 8.61
N SER A 77 -3.54 2.26 7.59
CA SER A 77 -4.72 1.43 7.37
C SER A 77 -4.36 -0.01 7.01
N SER A 78 -3.33 -0.22 6.17
CA SER A 78 -2.85 -1.57 5.85
C SER A 78 -2.22 -2.28 7.07
N LYS A 79 -1.55 -1.54 7.95
CA LYS A 79 -1.04 -2.06 9.22
C LYS A 79 -2.18 -2.49 10.14
N ASP A 80 -3.16 -1.61 10.38
CA ASP A 80 -4.25 -1.89 11.30
C ASP A 80 -5.10 -3.07 10.82
N LEU A 81 -5.38 -3.15 9.51
CA LEU A 81 -6.04 -4.31 8.91
C LEU A 81 -5.20 -5.60 9.07
N THR A 82 -3.88 -5.52 8.89
CA THR A 82 -2.98 -6.66 9.13
C THR A 82 -3.07 -7.16 10.56
N GLU A 83 -3.10 -6.26 11.55
CA GLU A 83 -3.14 -6.64 12.96
C GLU A 83 -4.51 -7.20 13.37
N LEU A 84 -5.62 -6.69 12.81
CA LEU A 84 -6.94 -7.29 12.99
C LEU A 84 -6.97 -8.72 12.46
N LEU A 85 -6.54 -8.93 11.21
CA LEU A 85 -6.55 -10.25 10.57
C LEU A 85 -5.58 -11.24 11.21
N ARG A 86 -4.50 -10.75 11.85
CA ARG A 86 -3.53 -11.59 12.58
C ARG A 86 -4.18 -12.40 13.69
N ALA A 87 -5.24 -11.86 14.31
CA ALA A 87 -5.98 -12.55 15.37
C ALA A 87 -6.79 -13.75 14.86
N GLY A 88 -6.85 -13.97 13.54
CA GLY A 88 -7.68 -15.02 12.92
C GLY A 88 -9.17 -14.66 12.88
N SER A 89 -9.52 -13.41 13.14
CA SER A 89 -10.88 -12.88 12.99
C SER A 89 -10.93 -11.87 11.84
N MET A 90 -12.10 -11.78 11.21
CA MET A 90 -12.45 -10.75 10.24
C MET A 90 -13.50 -9.79 10.81
N ASP A 91 -13.81 -9.86 12.10
CA ASP A 91 -14.86 -9.00 12.69
C ASP A 91 -14.44 -7.54 12.64
N GLY A 92 -15.24 -6.69 11.99
CA GLY A 92 -15.00 -5.25 11.88
C GLY A 92 -13.90 -4.86 10.90
N TYR A 93 -13.54 -5.74 9.96
CA TYR A 93 -12.53 -5.43 8.94
C TYR A 93 -12.99 -4.38 7.92
N GLU A 94 -14.31 -4.19 7.76
CA GLU A 94 -14.92 -3.46 6.65
C GLU A 94 -14.45 -2.00 6.60
N ASP A 95 -14.46 -1.31 7.75
CA ASP A 95 -14.02 0.08 7.84
C ASP A 95 -12.52 0.24 7.55
N LEU A 96 -11.70 -0.71 8.02
CA LEU A 96 -10.27 -0.72 7.76
C LEU A 96 -9.98 -1.00 6.28
N PHE A 97 -10.70 -1.94 5.68
CA PHE A 97 -10.56 -2.26 4.27
C PHE A 97 -11.01 -1.09 3.37
N ALA A 98 -12.10 -0.40 3.72
CA ALA A 98 -12.55 0.78 2.99
C ALA A 98 -11.48 1.88 2.98
N GLU A 99 -10.80 2.12 4.11
CA GLU A 99 -9.71 3.09 4.17
C GLU A 99 -8.46 2.62 3.40
N VAL A 100 -8.15 1.32 3.43
CA VAL A 100 -7.09 0.72 2.57
C VAL A 100 -7.41 0.92 1.09
N GLU A 101 -8.62 0.60 0.65
CA GLU A 101 -9.04 0.72 -0.76
C GLU A 101 -9.01 2.19 -1.22
N LYS A 102 -9.48 3.11 -0.38
CA LYS A 102 -9.42 4.55 -0.65
C LYS A 102 -7.98 5.05 -0.87
N GLU A 103 -7.07 4.76 0.07
CA GLU A 103 -5.70 5.25 -0.02
C GLU A 103 -4.88 4.49 -1.08
N TYR A 104 -5.19 3.21 -1.34
CA TYR A 104 -4.64 2.45 -2.45
C TYR A 104 -5.00 3.09 -3.79
N ASN A 105 -6.29 3.38 -4.02
CA ASN A 105 -6.75 4.01 -5.25
C ASN A 105 -6.13 5.38 -5.46
N ARG A 106 -6.09 6.22 -4.41
CA ARG A 106 -5.45 7.54 -4.44
C ARG A 106 -3.96 7.45 -4.79
N THR A 107 -3.25 6.47 -4.23
CA THR A 107 -1.83 6.22 -4.51
C THR A 107 -1.63 5.79 -5.97
N CYS A 108 -2.43 4.83 -6.45
CA CYS A 108 -2.39 4.36 -7.82
C CYS A 108 -2.72 5.47 -8.84
N GLU A 109 -3.70 6.31 -8.57
CA GLU A 109 -4.04 7.47 -9.40
C GLU A 109 -2.87 8.45 -9.52
N ALA A 110 -2.20 8.78 -8.41
CA ALA A 110 -1.02 9.63 -8.44
C ALA A 110 0.13 8.99 -9.23
N LEU A 111 0.42 7.71 -9.00
CA LEU A 111 1.49 7.01 -9.71
C LEU A 111 1.25 6.92 -11.23
N ARG A 112 0.00 6.75 -11.67
CA ARG A 112 -0.36 6.74 -13.10
C ARG A 112 -0.13 8.07 -13.82
N LYS A 113 -0.03 9.20 -13.10
CA LYS A 113 0.35 10.51 -13.69
C LYS A 113 1.87 10.64 -13.90
N VAL A 114 2.66 9.71 -13.36
CA VAL A 114 4.12 9.61 -13.53
C VAL A 114 4.50 8.67 -14.67
N ALA A 115 3.74 7.57 -14.82
CA ALA A 115 3.93 6.56 -15.88
C ALA A 115 3.72 7.15 -17.29
#